data_AF-A0A838VNJ1-F1
#
_entry.id   AF-A0A838VNJ1-F1
#
_cell.length_a   1.000
_cell.length_b   1.000
_cell.length_c   1.000
_cell.angle_alpha   90.00
_cell.angle_beta   90.00
_cell.angle_gamma   90.00
#
_symmetry.space_group_name_H-M   'P 1'
#
loop_
_entity.id
_entity.type
_entity.pdbx_description
1 polymer ?
#
loop_
_entity_poly.entity_id
_entity_poly.type
_entity_poly.pdbx_seq_one_letter_code
_entity_poly.pdbx_strand_id
1 'polypeptide(L)'
;MTLEHLKQFRIGVYTILGNAKDALFDLMDAVLVTRSIYSFAELSISPVFRRQWSSVYEAIQDGNPPRIELMKLYIKQLPEIKQIVLAGDHTAWSRLNARTLKDRTYEHQVQPMSGAKPVTLGQGYSTIAVIPETEGSWALPLLHERITSFENPIKKAATQLKLVCENMPSRPISLW
;
A
#
# COMPACT_ATOMS: atom_id res chain seq x y z
N MET A 1 -15.41 4.32 -16.60
CA MET A 1 -15.70 4.76 -15.22
C MET A 1 -16.27 6.18 -15.28
N THR A 2 -17.41 6.46 -14.66
CA THR A 2 -18.05 7.80 -14.71
C THR A 2 -17.50 8.71 -13.61
N LEU A 3 -17.60 10.03 -13.81
CA LEU A 3 -17.22 11.02 -12.79
C LEU A 3 -18.01 10.81 -11.49
N GLU A 4 -19.28 10.45 -11.58
CA GLU A 4 -20.12 10.20 -10.41
C GLU A 4 -19.63 8.99 -9.61
N HIS A 5 -19.26 7.91 -10.30
CA HIS A 5 -18.68 6.75 -9.65
C HIS A 5 -17.38 7.08 -8.90
N LEU A 6 -16.51 7.90 -9.50
CA LEU A 6 -15.29 8.38 -8.83
C LEU A 6 -15.57 9.22 -7.59
N LYS A 7 -16.59 10.09 -7.64
CA LYS A 7 -17.03 10.87 -6.48
C LYS A 7 -17.53 9.96 -5.36
N GLN A 8 -18.36 8.97 -5.69
CA GLN A 8 -18.88 8.02 -4.70
C GLN A 8 -17.77 7.18 -4.06
N PHE A 9 -16.80 6.73 -4.86
CA PHE A 9 -15.62 6.04 -4.34
C PHE A 9 -14.85 6.92 -3.35
N ARG A 10 -14.59 8.18 -3.72
CA ARG A 10 -13.87 9.15 -2.87
C ARG A 10 -14.62 9.45 -1.57
N ILE A 11 -15.94 9.60 -1.62
CA ILE A 11 -16.78 9.74 -0.43
C ILE A 11 -16.65 8.49 0.46
N GLY A 12 -16.72 7.30 -0.14
CA GLY A 12 -16.51 6.02 0.57
C GLY A 12 -15.16 5.98 1.30
N VAL A 13 -14.06 6.29 0.62
CA VAL A 13 -12.72 6.36 1.24
C VAL A 13 -12.72 7.34 2.42
N TYR A 14 -13.23 8.56 2.22
CA TYR A 14 -13.24 9.59 3.26
C TYR A 14 -14.02 9.18 4.51
N THR A 15 -15.12 8.44 4.35
CA THR A 15 -15.90 7.92 5.49
C THR A 15 -15.17 6.83 6.27
N ILE A 16 -14.22 6.12 5.65
CA ILE A 16 -13.49 5.00 6.23
C ILE A 16 -12.22 5.45 6.97
N LEU A 17 -11.53 6.51 6.53
CA LEU A 17 -10.19 6.90 7.00
C LEU A 17 -10.06 7.12 8.52
N GLY A 18 -11.15 7.37 9.25
CA GLY A 18 -11.12 7.46 10.72
C GLY A 18 -10.49 8.77 11.24
N ASN A 19 -9.54 8.64 12.17
CA ASN A 19 -8.86 9.79 12.77
C ASN A 19 -8.02 10.53 11.73
N ALA A 20 -7.87 11.85 11.90
CA ALA A 20 -7.14 12.72 10.98
C ALA A 20 -7.59 12.61 9.50
N LYS A 21 -8.80 12.09 9.21
CA LYS A 21 -9.29 11.82 7.85
C LYS A 21 -9.13 13.01 6.91
N ASP A 22 -9.40 14.24 7.39
CA ASP A 22 -9.25 15.46 6.60
C ASP A 22 -7.83 15.64 6.10
N ALA A 23 -6.86 15.55 7.02
CA ALA A 23 -5.44 15.74 6.69
C ALA A 23 -4.88 14.55 5.89
N LEU A 24 -5.31 13.32 6.19
CA LEU A 24 -4.95 12.14 5.39
C LEU A 24 -5.48 12.22 3.96
N PHE A 25 -6.71 12.70 3.78
CA PHE A 25 -7.34 12.79 2.47
C PHE A 25 -6.68 13.88 1.61
N ASP A 26 -6.39 15.04 2.21
CA ASP A 26 -5.60 16.09 1.59
C ASP A 26 -4.17 15.61 1.26
N LEU A 27 -3.53 14.84 2.16
CA LEU A 27 -2.20 14.29 1.96
C LEU A 27 -2.17 13.28 0.81
N MET A 28 -3.19 12.42 0.72
CA MET A 28 -3.36 11.48 -0.39
C MET A 28 -3.46 12.22 -1.72
N ASP A 29 -4.31 13.25 -1.79
CA ASP A 29 -4.42 14.08 -3.00
C ASP A 29 -3.10 14.77 -3.33
N ALA A 30 -2.41 15.33 -2.33
CA ALA A 30 -1.10 15.96 -2.51
C ALA A 30 -0.08 14.99 -3.10
N VAL A 31 -0.01 13.75 -2.60
CA VAL A 31 0.88 12.71 -3.15
C VAL A 31 0.52 12.35 -4.59
N LEU A 32 -0.78 12.25 -4.92
CA LEU A 32 -1.24 11.88 -6.26
C LEU A 32 -0.97 12.96 -7.31
N VAL A 33 -1.04 14.25 -6.94
CA VAL A 33 -0.80 15.36 -7.89
C VAL A 33 0.66 15.79 -7.95
N THR A 34 1.51 15.34 -7.02
CA THR A 34 2.92 15.71 -6.96
C THR A 34 3.78 14.70 -7.71
N ARG A 35 4.30 15.11 -8.87
CA ARG A 35 5.10 14.23 -9.75
C ARG A 35 6.37 13.69 -9.11
N SER A 36 7.05 14.51 -8.31
CA SER A 36 8.30 14.14 -7.63
C SER A 36 8.34 14.83 -6.28
N ILE A 37 8.66 14.07 -5.24
CA ILE A 37 8.68 14.54 -3.85
C ILE A 37 10.13 14.48 -3.37
N TYR A 38 10.74 15.62 -3.09
CA TYR A 38 12.11 15.69 -2.59
C TYR A 38 12.17 15.58 -1.07
N SER A 39 11.12 16.04 -0.39
CA SER A 39 10.97 15.90 1.06
C SER A 39 9.52 15.68 1.44
N PHE A 40 9.29 14.96 2.54
CA PHE A 40 7.92 14.74 3.02
C PHE A 40 7.21 16.05 3.39
N ALA A 41 7.94 17.04 3.92
CA ALA A 41 7.41 18.36 4.26
C ALA A 41 6.91 19.15 3.05
N GLU A 42 7.44 18.89 1.85
CA GLU A 42 7.01 19.53 0.60
C GLU A 42 5.53 19.27 0.30
N LEU A 43 4.97 18.14 0.75
CA LEU A 43 3.56 17.83 0.56
C LEU A 43 2.65 18.83 1.28
N SER A 44 3.14 19.50 2.34
CA SER A 44 2.37 20.49 3.08
C SER A 44 2.14 21.81 2.33
N ILE A 45 2.97 22.11 1.33
CA ILE A 45 2.82 23.32 0.51
C ILE A 45 2.07 23.04 -0.80
N SER A 46 1.61 21.81 -1.00
CA SER A 46 0.81 21.44 -2.16
C SER A 46 -0.50 22.25 -2.18
N PRO A 47 -0.94 22.80 -3.33
CA PRO A 47 -2.18 23.58 -3.41
C PRO A 47 -3.44 22.82 -2.99
N VAL A 48 -3.40 21.48 -3.03
CA VAL A 48 -4.51 20.62 -2.61
C VAL A 48 -4.44 20.23 -1.14
N PHE A 49 -3.35 20.58 -0.43
CA PHE A 49 -3.20 20.36 1.00
C PHE A 49 -3.61 21.62 1.78
N ARG A 50 -4.80 21.60 2.40
CA ARG A 50 -5.45 22.79 2.96
C ARG A 50 -5.23 22.96 4.46
N ARG A 51 -4.17 22.34 4.98
CA ARG A 51 -3.87 22.25 6.42
C ARG A 51 -2.47 22.78 6.72
N GLN A 52 -2.11 22.85 8.00
CA GLN A 52 -0.81 23.36 8.41
C GLN A 52 0.30 22.35 8.16
N TRP A 53 1.54 22.82 8.11
CA TRP A 53 2.68 21.96 7.82
C TRP A 53 2.86 20.81 8.82
N SER A 54 2.55 21.01 10.11
CA SER A 54 2.63 19.93 11.10
C SER A 54 1.62 18.82 10.84
N SER A 55 0.48 19.16 10.19
CA SER A 55 -0.60 18.23 9.93
C SER A 55 -0.21 17.07 9.01
N VAL A 56 0.81 17.20 8.15
CA VAL A 56 1.28 16.04 7.35
C VAL A 56 1.89 14.95 8.22
N TYR A 57 2.56 15.34 9.31
CA TYR A 57 3.18 14.40 10.25
C TYR A 57 2.15 13.81 11.20
N GLU A 58 1.29 14.65 11.78
CA GLU A 58 0.19 14.25 12.65
C GLU A 58 -0.77 13.28 11.93
N ALA A 59 -1.08 13.53 10.65
CA ALA A 59 -1.93 12.64 9.86
C ALA A 59 -1.40 11.21 9.76
N ILE A 60 -0.09 11.05 9.52
CA ILE A 60 0.53 9.71 9.44
C ILE A 60 0.63 9.06 10.82
N GLN A 61 0.91 9.86 11.86
CA GLN A 61 1.04 9.37 13.23
C GLN A 61 -0.30 8.88 13.79
N ASP A 62 -1.37 9.65 13.59
CA ASP A 62 -2.65 9.45 14.26
C ASP A 62 -3.70 8.75 13.37
N GLY A 63 -3.48 8.77 12.06
CA GLY A 63 -4.51 8.45 11.07
C GLY A 63 -4.85 6.98 10.91
N ASN A 64 -3.98 6.06 11.35
CA ASN A 64 -4.10 4.59 11.28
C ASN A 64 -5.28 4.04 10.44
N PRO A 65 -5.25 4.19 9.10
CA PRO A 65 -6.43 3.93 8.28
C PRO A 65 -6.85 2.45 8.38
N PRO A 66 -8.14 2.14 8.52
CA PRO A 66 -8.60 0.76 8.67
C PRO A 66 -8.45 -0.01 7.35
N ARG A 67 -7.30 -0.67 7.21
CA ARG A 67 -6.87 -1.36 5.98
C ARG A 67 -7.89 -2.38 5.47
N ILE A 68 -8.53 -3.12 6.37
CA ILE A 68 -9.52 -4.16 6.01
C ILE A 68 -10.75 -3.54 5.35
N GLU A 69 -11.24 -2.41 5.87
CA GLU A 69 -12.42 -1.73 5.32
C GLU A 69 -12.09 -1.06 3.97
N LEU A 70 -10.89 -0.49 3.85
CA LEU A 70 -10.38 0.02 2.58
C LEU A 70 -10.23 -1.11 1.54
N MET A 71 -9.67 -2.25 1.93
CA MET A 71 -9.54 -3.43 1.06
C MET A 71 -10.91 -3.90 0.55
N LYS A 72 -11.92 -3.99 1.41
CA LYS A 72 -13.30 -4.32 1.00
C LYS A 72 -13.86 -3.29 0.01
N LEU A 73 -13.57 -2.00 0.21
CA LEU A 73 -13.98 -0.95 -0.73
C LEU A 73 -13.31 -1.13 -2.10
N TYR A 74 -12.02 -1.49 -2.13
CA TYR A 74 -11.28 -1.75 -3.36
C TYR A 74 -11.83 -2.96 -4.12
N ILE A 75 -12.11 -4.06 -3.42
CA ILE A 75 -12.70 -5.27 -4.00
C ILE A 75 -14.05 -4.95 -4.68
N LYS A 76 -14.87 -4.05 -4.11
CA LYS A 76 -16.12 -3.60 -4.73
C LYS A 76 -15.94 -2.84 -6.05
N GLN A 77 -14.73 -2.33 -6.33
CA GLN A 77 -14.42 -1.65 -7.59
C GLN A 77 -13.91 -2.61 -8.67
N LEU A 78 -13.73 -3.89 -8.35
CA LEU A 78 -13.32 -4.87 -9.35
C LEU A 78 -14.41 -4.98 -10.43
N PRO A 79 -14.04 -4.96 -11.72
CA PRO A 79 -14.97 -5.31 -12.77
C PRO A 79 -15.39 -6.78 -12.62
N GLU A 80 -16.44 -7.17 -13.34
CA GLU A 80 -16.81 -8.59 -13.44
C GLU A 80 -15.73 -9.34 -14.23
N ILE A 81 -14.78 -9.92 -13.50
CA ILE A 81 -13.68 -10.73 -14.02
C ILE A 81 -14.03 -12.20 -13.84
N LYS A 82 -13.91 -13.00 -14.90
CA LYS A 82 -14.24 -14.44 -14.84
C LYS A 82 -13.33 -15.19 -13.87
N GLN A 83 -12.04 -14.86 -13.87
CA GLN A 83 -11.04 -15.47 -13.00
C GLN A 83 -10.16 -14.41 -12.36
N ILE A 84 -10.31 -14.22 -11.05
CA ILE A 84 -9.47 -13.30 -10.29
C ILE A 84 -8.09 -13.96 -10.07
N VAL A 85 -7.03 -13.23 -10.41
CA VAL A 85 -5.64 -13.62 -10.13
C VAL A 85 -5.07 -12.71 -9.06
N LEU A 86 -4.60 -13.31 -7.97
CA LEU A 86 -3.89 -12.64 -6.89
C LEU A 86 -2.40 -12.92 -7.04
N ALA A 87 -1.59 -11.85 -7.03
CA ALA A 87 -0.14 -11.98 -6.89
C ALA A 87 0.26 -11.54 -5.48
N GLY A 88 1.00 -12.39 -4.80
CA GLY A 88 1.71 -12.07 -3.58
C GLY A 88 3.18 -11.76 -3.87
N ASP A 89 3.74 -10.77 -3.18
CA ASP A 89 5.17 -10.43 -3.29
C ASP A 89 5.76 -10.07 -1.93
N HIS A 90 7.03 -10.43 -1.73
CA HIS A 90 7.86 -9.91 -0.66
C HIS A 90 8.84 -8.87 -1.22
N THR A 91 8.51 -7.60 -1.03
CA THR A 91 9.33 -6.49 -1.53
C THR A 91 10.29 -5.99 -0.44
N ALA A 92 11.59 -6.03 -0.71
CA ALA A 92 12.61 -5.44 0.14
C ALA A 92 12.69 -3.91 -0.05
N TRP A 93 12.64 -3.16 1.05
CA TRP A 93 12.80 -1.71 1.06
C TRP A 93 14.12 -1.30 1.72
N SER A 94 15.18 -1.18 0.91
CA SER A 94 16.52 -0.83 1.37
C SER A 94 16.58 0.54 2.04
N ARG A 95 17.18 0.60 3.23
CA ARG A 95 17.28 1.80 4.10
C ARG A 95 18.62 1.84 4.83
N LEU A 96 19.72 1.69 4.07
CA LEU A 96 21.11 1.69 4.57
C LEU A 96 21.43 2.93 5.42
N ASN A 97 21.06 4.12 4.93
CA ASN A 97 21.39 5.40 5.56
C ASN A 97 20.39 5.85 6.65
N ALA A 98 19.25 5.17 6.82
CA ALA A 98 18.22 5.57 7.78
C ALA A 98 18.46 4.92 9.16
N ARG A 99 19.49 5.39 9.88
CA ARG A 99 19.93 4.77 11.15
C ARG A 99 18.85 4.74 12.25
N THR A 100 17.97 5.74 12.25
CA THR A 100 16.88 5.90 13.22
C THR A 100 15.59 5.17 12.82
N LEU A 101 15.54 4.57 11.61
CA LEU A 101 14.41 3.77 11.20
C LEU A 101 14.34 2.52 12.10
N LYS A 102 13.22 2.39 12.82
CA LYS A 102 13.00 1.29 13.75
C LYS A 102 12.92 -0.04 13.01
N ASP A 103 13.35 -1.10 13.70
CA ASP A 103 13.11 -2.49 13.30
C ASP A 103 13.57 -2.79 11.85
N ARG A 104 14.79 -2.35 11.50
CA ARG A 104 15.42 -2.73 10.24
C ARG A 104 15.90 -4.18 10.29
N THR A 105 15.66 -4.91 9.23
CA THR A 105 15.97 -6.34 9.05
C THR A 105 16.91 -6.53 7.85
N TYR A 106 17.55 -7.70 7.80
CA TYR A 106 18.31 -8.13 6.63
C TYR A 106 17.34 -8.69 5.59
N GLU A 107 17.24 -8.01 4.45
CA GLU A 107 16.33 -8.38 3.37
C GLU A 107 17.10 -8.85 2.14
N HIS A 108 16.49 -9.77 1.38
CA HIS A 108 17.08 -10.22 0.12
C HIS A 108 17.00 -9.10 -0.93
N GLN A 109 18.14 -8.75 -1.53
CA GLN A 109 18.19 -7.79 -2.64
C GLN A 109 19.26 -8.24 -3.63
N VAL A 110 18.86 -8.42 -4.89
CA VAL A 110 19.78 -8.78 -5.97
C VAL A 110 20.83 -7.68 -6.12
N GLN A 111 22.11 -8.07 -6.08
CA GLN A 111 23.22 -7.17 -6.30
C GLN A 111 23.75 -7.31 -7.73
N PRO A 112 24.12 -6.19 -8.39
CA PRO A 112 24.62 -6.22 -9.77
C PRO A 112 26.00 -6.88 -9.89
N MET A 113 26.80 -6.92 -8.82
CA MET A 113 28.13 -7.52 -8.84
C MET A 113 28.09 -9.01 -8.52
N SER A 114 28.72 -9.80 -9.39
CA SER A 114 28.92 -11.24 -9.17
C SER A 114 29.70 -11.50 -7.88
N GLY A 115 29.22 -12.44 -7.06
CA GLY A 115 29.84 -12.84 -5.78
C GLY A 115 29.43 -12.00 -4.57
N ALA A 116 28.71 -10.88 -4.75
CA ALA A 116 28.15 -10.14 -3.62
C ALA A 116 26.98 -10.91 -2.99
N LYS A 117 26.92 -10.96 -1.65
CA LYS A 117 25.79 -11.58 -0.95
C LYS A 117 24.51 -10.80 -1.28
N PRO A 118 23.41 -11.44 -1.72
CA PRO A 118 22.20 -10.74 -2.15
C PRO A 118 21.37 -10.26 -0.95
N VAL A 119 21.94 -9.40 -0.11
CA VAL A 119 21.38 -8.94 1.15
C VAL A 119 21.53 -7.42 1.26
N THR A 120 20.50 -6.77 1.80
CA THR A 120 20.46 -5.35 2.13
C THR A 120 19.94 -5.14 3.55
N LEU A 121 20.14 -3.95 4.12
CA LEU A 121 19.54 -3.57 5.41
C LEU A 121 18.38 -2.62 5.15
N GLY A 122 17.18 -3.00 5.60
CA GLY A 122 15.95 -2.31 5.22
C GLY A 122 14.75 -2.76 6.02
N GLN A 123 13.58 -2.74 5.40
CA GLN A 123 12.36 -3.36 5.92
C GLN A 123 11.73 -4.20 4.81
N GLY A 124 11.18 -5.36 5.16
CA GLY A 124 10.39 -6.18 4.26
C GLY A 124 8.91 -5.78 4.25
N TYR A 125 8.26 -5.91 3.10
CA TYR A 125 6.82 -5.70 2.95
C TYR A 125 6.17 -6.88 2.24
N SER A 126 5.04 -7.33 2.77
CA SER A 126 4.18 -8.33 2.16
C SER A 126 3.05 -7.61 1.42
N THR A 127 3.02 -7.76 0.10
CA THR A 127 2.01 -7.18 -0.78
C THR A 127 1.14 -8.28 -1.36
N ILE A 128 -0.17 -8.07 -1.39
CA ILE A 128 -1.10 -8.87 -2.20
C ILE A 128 -1.94 -7.93 -3.06
N ALA A 129 -1.96 -8.21 -4.36
CA ALA A 129 -2.65 -7.39 -5.34
C ALA A 129 -3.44 -8.25 -6.32
N VAL A 130 -4.56 -7.72 -6.82
CA VAL A 130 -5.22 -8.29 -7.99
C VAL A 130 -4.44 -7.85 -9.22
N ILE A 131 -4.04 -8.83 -10.03
CA ILE A 131 -3.41 -8.59 -11.33
C ILE A 131 -4.49 -8.80 -12.40
N PRO A 132 -4.70 -7.83 -13.31
CA PRO A 132 -5.68 -7.97 -14.37
C PRO A 132 -5.25 -9.06 -15.37
N GLU A 133 -6.21 -9.46 -16.19
CA GLU A 133 -6.01 -10.40 -17.30
C GLU A 133 -5.00 -9.86 -18.33
N THR A 134 -4.66 -10.69 -19.32
CA THR A 134 -3.53 -10.56 -20.27
C THR A 134 -3.38 -9.19 -20.97
N GLU A 135 -4.45 -8.39 -21.02
CA GLU A 135 -4.47 -7.04 -21.55
C GLU A 135 -4.77 -6.03 -20.43
N GLY A 136 -3.72 -5.43 -19.87
CA GLY A 136 -3.83 -4.40 -18.84
C GLY A 136 -2.47 -4.00 -18.27
N SER A 137 -2.34 -2.74 -17.85
CA SER A 137 -1.10 -2.19 -17.25
C SER A 137 -1.29 -1.69 -15.81
N TRP A 138 -2.34 -2.15 -15.15
CA TRP A 138 -2.68 -1.71 -13.79
C TRP A 138 -2.68 -2.91 -12.84
N ALA A 139 -2.45 -2.67 -11.55
CA ALA A 139 -2.61 -3.68 -10.51
C ALA A 139 -3.42 -3.04 -9.39
N LEU A 140 -4.30 -3.81 -8.74
CA LEU A 140 -5.05 -3.32 -7.59
C LEU A 140 -4.41 -3.83 -6.30
N PRO A 141 -3.57 -3.04 -5.62
CA PRO A 141 -3.04 -3.44 -4.32
C PRO A 141 -4.19 -3.54 -3.30
N LEU A 142 -4.32 -4.71 -2.68
CA LEU A 142 -5.35 -4.97 -1.69
C LEU A 142 -4.81 -4.74 -0.27
N LEU A 143 -3.69 -5.39 0.04
CA LEU A 143 -2.96 -5.19 1.29
C LEU A 143 -1.48 -5.04 0.98
N HIS A 144 -0.86 -4.06 1.65
CA HIS A 144 0.57 -3.83 1.64
C HIS A 144 0.98 -3.57 3.07
N GLU A 145 1.66 -4.54 3.68
CA GLU A 145 1.96 -4.51 5.10
C GLU A 145 3.42 -4.78 5.38
N ARG A 146 3.95 -4.04 6.35
CA ARG A 146 5.28 -4.26 6.87
C ARG A 146 5.39 -5.65 7.50
N ILE A 147 6.51 -6.32 7.21
CA ILE A 147 6.94 -7.54 7.90
C ILE A 147 7.93 -7.11 8.98
N THR A 148 7.61 -7.38 10.24
CA THR A 148 8.46 -7.06 11.39
C THR A 148 9.51 -8.14 11.65
N SER A 149 10.54 -7.84 12.43
CA SER A 149 11.56 -8.83 12.81
C SER A 149 11.04 -10.05 13.60
N PHE A 150 9.81 -9.98 14.12
CA PHE A 150 9.15 -11.05 14.87
C PHE A 150 8.18 -11.88 14.02
N GLU A 151 7.98 -11.51 12.75
CA GLU A 151 7.05 -12.17 11.85
C GLU A 151 7.78 -13.08 10.87
N ASN A 152 7.15 -14.21 10.53
CA ASN A 152 7.57 -15.04 9.42
C ASN A 152 6.91 -14.51 8.13
N PRO A 153 7.67 -14.19 7.06
CA PRO A 153 7.12 -13.66 5.81
C PRO A 153 6.02 -14.55 5.19
N ILE A 154 6.23 -15.88 5.18
CA ILE A 154 5.27 -16.83 4.60
C ILE A 154 3.98 -16.86 5.44
N LYS A 155 4.09 -16.82 6.77
CA LYS A 155 2.90 -16.78 7.65
C LYS A 155 2.12 -15.47 7.47
N LYS A 156 2.80 -14.34 7.30
CA LYS A 156 2.18 -13.04 7.01
C LYS A 156 1.40 -13.10 5.69
N ALA A 157 2.07 -13.55 4.63
CA ALA A 157 1.49 -13.78 3.30
C ALA A 157 0.25 -14.68 3.35
N ALA A 158 0.34 -15.84 4.02
CA ALA A 158 -0.79 -16.77 4.15
C ALA A 158 -1.98 -16.16 4.92
N THR A 159 -1.70 -15.34 5.94
CA THR A 159 -2.74 -14.63 6.70
C THR A 159 -3.43 -13.58 5.84
N GLN A 160 -2.67 -12.80 5.06
CA GLN A 160 -3.22 -11.84 4.10
C GLN A 160 -4.06 -12.53 3.02
N LEU A 161 -3.57 -13.65 2.45
CA LEU A 161 -4.29 -14.42 1.45
C LEU A 161 -5.63 -14.92 1.99
N LYS A 162 -5.64 -15.50 3.19
CA LYS A 162 -6.86 -15.98 3.84
C LYS A 162 -7.88 -14.85 3.98
N LEU A 163 -7.45 -13.71 4.52
CA LEU A 163 -8.31 -12.54 4.73
C LEU A 163 -8.89 -12.01 3.41
N VAL A 164 -8.07 -11.94 2.35
CA VAL A 164 -8.50 -11.50 1.02
C VAL A 164 -9.53 -12.48 0.45
N CYS A 165 -9.24 -13.78 0.49
CA CYS A 165 -10.15 -14.83 -0.02
C CYS A 165 -11.51 -14.81 0.67
N GLU A 166 -11.58 -14.53 1.99
CA GLU A 166 -12.82 -14.41 2.74
C GLU A 166 -13.71 -13.24 2.27
N ASN A 167 -13.13 -12.23 1.61
CA ASN A 167 -13.84 -11.03 1.16
C ASN A 167 -13.99 -10.96 -0.38
N MET A 168 -13.49 -11.96 -1.11
CA MET A 168 -13.59 -12.01 -2.57
C MET A 168 -14.94 -12.54 -3.05
N PRO A 169 -15.47 -12.05 -4.19
CA PRO A 169 -16.76 -12.50 -4.72
C PRO A 169 -16.71 -13.93 -5.30
N SER A 170 -15.53 -14.39 -5.69
CA SER A 170 -15.29 -15.73 -6.23
C SER A 170 -13.92 -16.25 -5.78
N ARG A 171 -13.68 -17.55 -5.93
CA ARG A 171 -12.40 -18.16 -5.54
C ARG A 171 -11.28 -17.68 -6.48
N PRO A 172 -10.27 -16.95 -5.99
CA PRO A 172 -9.17 -16.49 -6.82
C PRO A 172 -8.13 -17.61 -7.07
N ILE A 173 -7.33 -17.45 -8.12
CA ILE A 173 -6.05 -18.16 -8.29
C ILE A 173 -4.97 -17.29 -7.66
N SER A 174 -4.10 -17.88 -6.84
CA SER A 174 -2.99 -17.17 -6.21
C SER A 174 -1.64 -17.57 -6.79
N LEU A 175 -0.79 -16.59 -7.07
CA LEU A 175 0.59 -16.73 -7.52
C LEU A 175 1.52 -16.15 -6.45
N TRP A 176 2.60 -16.87 -6.13
CA TRP A 176 3.60 -16.53 -5.11
C TRP A 176 5.00 -16.90 -5.59
#